data_AF-A0A356VTN2-F1
#
_entry.id   AF-A0A356VTN2-F1
#
_cell.length_a   1.000
_cell.length_b   1.000
_cell.length_c   1.000
_cell.angle_alpha   90.00
_cell.angle_beta   90.00
_cell.angle_gamma   90.00
#
_symmetry.space_group_name_H-M   'P 1'
#
loop_
_entity.id
_entity.type
_entity.pdbx_description
1 polymer ?
#
loop_
_entity_poly.entity_id
_entity_poly.type
_entity_poly.pdbx_seq_one_letter_code
_entity_poly.pdbx_strand_id
1 'polypeptide(L)'
;AIDDDTLWQALKIAQLDETINALEEKLDTVVGRNGIKLSGGQRQRLAIARMILQDPKVVIMDEATSALDMETERKFYEDLDKFLEGRTTLIIAHRLSSIKQADRILVFEDGHIIETGSHDDLIQAGGTYQRLYR
;
A
#
# COMPACT_ATOMS: atom_id res chain seq x y z
N ALA A 1 1.84 1.21 26.32
CA ALA A 1 2.65 0.31 25.48
C ALA A 1 1.69 -0.42 24.56
N ILE A 2 2.07 -0.66 23.31
CA ILE A 2 1.28 -1.47 22.38
C ILE A 2 1.48 -2.93 22.80
N ASP A 3 0.39 -3.70 22.94
CA ASP A 3 0.46 -5.12 23.26
C ASP A 3 0.76 -5.98 22.02
N ASP A 4 1.18 -7.22 22.26
CA ASP A 4 1.56 -8.15 21.19
C ASP A 4 0.39 -8.47 20.26
N ASP A 5 -0.83 -8.55 20.78
CA ASP A 5 -2.04 -8.80 19.97
C ASP A 5 -2.24 -7.68 18.93
N THR A 6 -2.08 -6.43 19.35
CA THR A 6 -2.14 -5.27 18.45
C THR A 6 -1.00 -5.30 17.42
N LEU A 7 0.22 -5.70 17.83
CA LEU A 7 1.35 -5.87 16.89
C LEU A 7 1.05 -6.94 15.83
N TRP A 8 0.55 -8.10 16.24
CA TRP A 8 0.19 -9.19 15.33
C TRP A 8 -0.95 -8.80 14.39
N GLN A 9 -1.95 -8.07 14.87
CA GLN A 9 -3.02 -7.55 14.02
C GLN A 9 -2.49 -6.61 12.94
N ALA A 10 -1.60 -5.67 13.29
CA ALA A 10 -0.98 -4.78 12.32
C ALA A 10 -0.11 -5.52 11.30
N LEU A 11 0.65 -6.53 11.75
CA LEU A 11 1.45 -7.39 10.87
C LEU A 11 0.58 -8.20 9.91
N LYS A 12 -0.59 -8.68 10.35
CA LYS A 12 -1.53 -9.42 9.52
C LYS A 12 -2.14 -8.55 8.43
N ILE A 13 -2.62 -7.35 8.77
CA ILE A 13 -3.12 -6.38 7.77
C ILE A 13 -2.01 -6.02 6.77
N ALA A 14 -0.76 -5.89 7.24
CA ALA A 14 0.39 -5.64 6.39
C ALA A 14 0.92 -6.89 5.63
N GLN A 15 0.25 -8.04 5.71
CA GLN A 15 0.68 -9.31 5.10
C GLN A 15 2.13 -9.71 5.43
N LEU A 16 2.52 -9.53 6.69
CA LEU A 16 3.85 -9.85 7.20
C LEU A 16 3.81 -10.84 8.38
N ASP A 17 2.63 -11.13 8.92
CA ASP A 17 2.43 -12.05 10.05
C ASP A 17 3.02 -13.44 9.80
N GLU A 18 2.74 -14.08 8.66
CA GLU A 18 3.30 -15.40 8.35
C GLU A 18 4.84 -15.38 8.29
N THR A 19 5.39 -14.30 7.72
CA THR A 19 6.85 -14.12 7.63
C THR A 19 7.46 -13.99 9.02
N ILE A 20 6.89 -13.17 9.89
CA ILE A 20 7.40 -12.98 11.25
C ILE A 20 7.23 -14.25 12.08
N ASN A 21 6.10 -14.95 11.95
CA ASN A 21 5.83 -16.17 12.69
C ASN A 21 6.75 -17.34 12.27
N ALA A 22 7.32 -17.29 11.06
CA ALA A 22 8.32 -18.25 10.58
C ALA A 22 9.75 -17.98 11.09
N LEU A 23 10.01 -16.83 11.72
CA LEU A 23 11.31 -16.51 12.32
C LEU A 23 11.44 -17.21 13.69
N GLU A 24 12.66 -17.60 14.04
CA GLU A 24 12.97 -18.32 15.30
C GLU A 24 12.49 -17.54 16.54
N GLU A 25 12.80 -16.24 16.60
CA GLU A 25 12.47 -15.36 17.71
C GLU A 25 11.19 -14.54 17.46
N LYS A 26 10.47 -14.79 16.36
CA LYS A 26 9.23 -14.10 15.99
C LYS A 26 9.33 -12.56 16.12
N LEU A 27 8.50 -11.94 16.97
CA LEU A 27 8.49 -10.49 17.23
C LEU A 27 9.84 -9.97 17.75
N ASP A 28 10.58 -10.79 18.49
CA ASP A 28 11.87 -10.43 19.09
C ASP A 28 13.05 -10.59 18.11
N THR A 29 12.78 -11.01 16.88
CA THR A 29 13.84 -11.25 15.88
C THR A 29 14.61 -9.98 15.55
N VAL A 30 15.93 -10.00 15.79
CA VAL A 30 16.83 -8.90 15.43
C VAL A 30 17.07 -8.87 13.91
N VAL A 31 16.42 -7.92 13.23
CA VAL A 31 16.48 -7.72 11.76
C VAL A 31 17.74 -7.00 11.24
N GLY A 32 18.67 -6.65 12.13
CA GLY A 32 19.91 -5.94 11.81
C GLY A 32 19.72 -4.44 11.52
N ARG A 33 20.82 -3.70 11.33
CA ARG A 33 20.76 -2.25 11.04
C ARG A 33 19.96 -2.00 9.77
N ASN A 34 19.04 -1.03 9.83
CA ASN A 34 18.14 -0.67 8.73
C ASN A 34 17.33 -1.86 8.15
N GLY A 35 17.11 -2.93 8.93
CA GLY A 35 16.37 -4.10 8.48
C GLY A 35 17.06 -4.87 7.35
N ILE A 36 18.40 -4.90 7.33
CA ILE A 36 19.19 -5.56 6.26
C ILE A 36 18.86 -7.05 6.07
N LYS A 37 18.36 -7.72 7.13
CA LYS A 37 17.95 -9.14 7.04
C LYS A 37 16.58 -9.35 6.39
N LEU A 38 15.84 -8.28 6.14
CA LEU A 38 14.54 -8.33 5.46
C LEU A 38 14.72 -8.08 3.96
N SER A 39 13.89 -8.71 3.13
CA SER A 39 13.77 -8.36 1.72
C SER A 39 13.23 -6.92 1.56
N GLY A 40 13.34 -6.35 0.36
CA GLY A 40 12.77 -5.03 0.06
C GLY A 40 11.27 -4.95 0.37
N GLY A 41 10.49 -5.93 -0.11
CA GLY A 41 9.06 -6.01 0.15
C GLY A 41 8.73 -6.22 1.63
N GLN A 42 9.53 -7.01 2.37
CA GLN A 42 9.33 -7.17 3.82
C GLN A 42 9.56 -5.87 4.59
N ARG A 43 10.58 -5.08 4.22
CA ARG A 43 10.79 -3.74 4.83
C ARG A 43 9.64 -2.79 4.54
N GLN A 44 9.09 -2.85 3.34
CA GLN A 44 7.95 -2.04 2.93
C GLN A 44 6.68 -2.41 3.72
N ARG A 45 6.37 -3.70 3.84
CA ARG A 45 5.27 -4.20 4.68
C ARG A 45 5.46 -3.86 6.16
N LEU A 46 6.69 -3.87 6.66
CA LEU A 46 6.98 -3.41 8.02
C LEU A 46 6.69 -1.90 8.19
N ALA A 47 6.95 -1.08 7.18
CA ALA A 47 6.57 0.33 7.20
C ALA A 47 5.05 0.52 7.19
N ILE A 48 4.31 -0.31 6.44
CA ILE A 48 2.84 -0.33 6.43
C ILE A 48 2.30 -0.74 7.82
N ALA A 49 2.85 -1.79 8.45
CA ALA A 49 2.47 -2.19 9.80
C ALA A 49 2.66 -1.03 10.80
N ARG A 50 3.77 -0.27 10.68
CA ARG A 50 4.00 0.93 11.50
C ARG A 50 2.97 2.03 11.26
N MET A 51 2.60 2.28 10.00
CA MET A 51 1.55 3.24 9.64
C MET A 51 0.21 2.83 10.27
N ILE A 52 -0.14 1.54 10.22
CA ILE A 52 -1.38 1.02 10.83
C ILE A 52 -1.38 1.26 12.35
N LEU A 53 -0.26 0.97 13.02
CA LEU A 53 -0.11 1.22 14.47
C LEU A 53 -0.17 2.70 14.84
N GLN A 54 0.26 3.60 13.95
CA GLN A 54 0.19 5.05 14.16
C GLN A 54 -1.21 5.62 14.00
N ASP A 55 -2.10 4.89 13.30
CA ASP A 55 -3.47 5.30 13.01
C ASP A 55 -3.62 6.77 12.51
N PRO A 56 -2.91 7.17 11.44
CA PRO A 56 -2.98 8.54 10.93
C PRO A 56 -4.32 8.83 10.24
N LYS A 57 -4.78 10.08 10.35
CA LYS A 57 -5.97 10.58 9.61
C LYS A 57 -5.70 10.80 8.12
N VAL A 58 -4.43 11.00 7.75
CA VAL A 58 -3.98 11.24 6.38
C VAL A 58 -2.88 10.24 6.05
N VAL A 59 -3.08 9.49 4.97
CA VAL A 59 -2.18 8.45 4.50
C VAL A 59 -1.62 8.86 3.13
N ILE A 60 -0.31 8.75 2.96
CA ILE A 60 0.38 8.94 1.68
C ILE A 60 1.14 7.65 1.39
N MET A 61 0.82 7.00 0.28
CA MET A 61 1.46 5.77 -0.18
C MET A 61 2.19 6.05 -1.48
N ASP A 62 3.52 6.11 -1.40
CA ASP A 62 4.40 6.31 -2.54
C ASP A 62 4.96 4.96 -3.00
N GLU A 63 4.43 4.43 -4.11
CA GLU A 63 4.79 3.13 -4.66
C GLU A 63 4.87 1.99 -3.61
N ALA A 64 3.95 2.01 -2.64
CA ALA A 64 3.96 1.14 -1.45
C ALA A 64 3.89 -0.38 -1.75
N THR A 65 3.70 -0.75 -3.02
CA THR A 65 3.47 -2.10 -3.51
C THR A 65 4.39 -2.48 -4.69
N SER A 66 5.41 -1.66 -5.00
CA SER A 66 6.27 -1.85 -6.18
C SER A 66 7.00 -3.20 -6.25
N ALA A 67 7.21 -3.87 -5.11
CA ALA A 67 7.85 -5.19 -5.02
C ALA A 67 6.89 -6.38 -5.16
N LEU A 68 5.57 -6.16 -5.28
CA LEU A 68 4.55 -7.22 -5.35
C LEU A 68 4.21 -7.54 -6.81
N ASP A 69 3.66 -8.71 -7.11
CA ASP A 69 2.95 -8.97 -8.36
C ASP A 69 1.52 -8.37 -8.31
N MET A 70 0.82 -8.34 -9.44
CA MET A 70 -0.50 -7.70 -9.55
C MET A 70 -1.58 -8.36 -8.67
N GLU A 71 -1.56 -9.69 -8.52
CA GLU A 71 -2.56 -10.41 -7.74
C GLU A 71 -2.34 -10.18 -6.24
N THR A 72 -1.08 -10.28 -5.79
CA THR A 72 -0.68 -9.98 -4.41
C THR A 72 -0.96 -8.52 -4.06
N GLU A 73 -0.71 -7.58 -4.98
CA GLU A 73 -1.02 -6.17 -4.79
C GLU A 73 -2.54 -5.94 -4.62
N ARG A 74 -3.37 -6.56 -5.46
CA ARG A 74 -4.83 -6.44 -5.36
C ARG A 74 -5.31 -6.90 -3.97
N LYS A 75 -4.87 -8.08 -3.54
CA LYS A 75 -5.21 -8.63 -2.23
C LYS A 75 -4.72 -7.74 -1.08
N PHE A 76 -3.52 -7.17 -1.23
CA PHE A 76 -2.96 -6.24 -0.25
C PHE A 76 -3.86 -5.01 -0.06
N TYR A 77 -4.34 -4.39 -1.14
CA TYR A 77 -5.28 -3.27 -1.01
C TYR A 77 -6.63 -3.70 -0.45
N GLU A 78 -7.14 -4.89 -0.79
CA GLU A 78 -8.38 -5.43 -0.18
C GLU A 78 -8.24 -5.61 1.35
N ASP A 79 -7.09 -6.12 1.82
CA ASP A 79 -6.82 -6.26 3.25
C ASP A 79 -6.63 -4.91 3.94
N LEU A 80 -6.07 -3.92 3.23
CA LEU A 80 -5.83 -2.57 3.72
C LEU A 80 -7.08 -1.66 3.66
N ASP A 81 -8.07 -1.99 2.83
CA ASP A 81 -9.25 -1.16 2.55
C ASP A 81 -9.99 -0.74 3.83
N LYS A 82 -10.23 -1.69 4.74
CA LYS A 82 -10.86 -1.43 6.05
C LYS A 82 -10.06 -0.44 6.91
N PHE A 83 -8.74 -0.45 6.78
CA PHE A 83 -7.91 0.52 7.48
C PHE A 83 -7.98 1.88 6.79
N LEU A 84 -8.10 1.96 5.46
CA LEU A 84 -8.19 3.24 4.74
C LEU A 84 -9.57 3.89 4.84
N GLU A 85 -10.61 3.11 5.16
CA GLU A 85 -11.97 3.61 5.34
C GLU A 85 -12.03 4.78 6.34
N GLY A 86 -12.65 5.88 5.93
CA GLY A 86 -12.77 7.10 6.73
C GLY A 86 -11.49 7.93 6.86
N ARG A 87 -10.40 7.57 6.16
CA ARG A 87 -9.12 8.30 6.15
C ARG A 87 -8.89 8.96 4.79
N THR A 88 -8.25 10.13 4.80
CA THR A 88 -7.81 10.77 3.55
C THR A 88 -6.57 10.05 3.04
N THR A 89 -6.68 9.40 1.89
CA THR A 89 -5.61 8.58 1.34
C THR A 89 -5.15 9.10 -0.02
N LEU A 90 -3.85 9.35 -0.16
CA LEU A 90 -3.19 9.70 -1.41
C LEU A 90 -2.29 8.54 -1.83
N ILE A 91 -2.56 7.99 -3.03
CA ILE A 91 -1.80 6.87 -3.58
C ILE A 91 -1.07 7.34 -4.83
N ILE A 92 0.25 7.19 -4.83
CA ILE A 92 1.10 7.37 -6.00
C ILE A 92 1.39 5.97 -6.52
N ALA A 93 0.83 5.66 -7.68
CA ALA A 93 0.93 4.33 -8.27
C ALA A 93 1.34 4.44 -9.74
N HIS A 94 2.30 3.60 -10.12
CA HIS A 94 2.65 3.33 -11.53
C HIS A 94 1.96 2.07 -12.06
N ARG A 95 1.19 1.37 -11.21
CA ARG A 95 0.46 0.15 -11.55
C ARG A 95 -1.04 0.40 -11.48
N LEU A 96 -1.75 -0.16 -12.44
CA LEU A 96 -3.14 0.18 -12.74
C LEU A 96 -4.16 -0.50 -11.80
N SER A 97 -3.77 -1.64 -11.21
CA SER A 97 -4.55 -2.43 -10.24
C SER A 97 -4.95 -1.62 -9.00
N SER A 98 -4.02 -0.78 -8.52
CA SER A 98 -4.18 0.09 -7.34
C SER A 98 -5.06 1.31 -7.65
N ILE A 99 -5.01 1.81 -8.89
CA ILE A 99 -5.65 3.06 -9.30
C ILE A 99 -7.17 2.89 -9.51
N LYS A 100 -7.62 1.68 -9.89
CA LYS A 100 -9.03 1.40 -10.17
C LYS A 100 -9.95 1.59 -8.95
N GLN A 101 -9.44 1.40 -7.75
CA GLN A 101 -10.22 1.48 -6.50
C GLN A 101 -10.31 2.90 -5.95
N ALA A 102 -9.61 3.87 -6.55
CA ALA A 102 -9.61 5.23 -6.07
C ALA A 102 -10.95 5.94 -6.34
N ASP A 103 -11.45 6.68 -5.35
CA ASP A 103 -12.61 7.57 -5.50
C ASP A 103 -12.39 8.61 -6.60
N ARG A 104 -11.14 9.08 -6.73
CA ARG A 104 -10.73 10.09 -7.70
C ARG A 104 -9.28 9.86 -8.13
N ILE A 105 -9.06 9.91 -9.43
CA ILE A 105 -7.76 9.77 -10.06
C ILE A 105 -7.30 11.15 -10.55
N LEU A 106 -6.01 11.44 -10.40
CA LEU A 106 -5.33 12.62 -10.92
C LEU A 106 -4.20 12.15 -11.84
N VAL A 107 -4.30 12.47 -13.13
CA VAL A 107 -3.24 12.16 -14.09
C VAL A 107 -2.27 13.32 -14.15
N PHE A 108 -1.01 13.06 -13.82
CA PHE A 108 0.06 14.05 -13.89
C PHE A 108 0.89 13.86 -15.16
N GLU A 109 1.12 14.96 -15.88
CA GLU A 109 2.04 15.04 -17.02
C GLU A 109 2.75 16.40 -16.98
N ASP A 110 4.09 16.39 -17.13
CA ASP A 110 4.93 17.60 -17.11
C ASP A 110 4.64 18.57 -15.95
N GLY A 111 4.40 18.03 -14.75
CA GLY A 111 4.14 18.80 -13.53
C GLY A 111 2.73 19.38 -13.42
N HIS A 112 1.80 19.02 -14.33
CA HIS A 112 0.43 19.49 -14.35
C HIS A 112 -0.56 18.34 -14.22
N ILE A 113 -1.72 18.60 -13.60
CA ILE A 113 -2.85 17.67 -13.63
C ILE A 113 -3.56 17.87 -14.97
N ILE A 114 -3.44 16.90 -15.87
CA ILE A 114 -4.02 16.96 -17.21
C ILE A 114 -5.41 16.32 -17.28
N GLU A 115 -5.71 15.37 -16.40
CA GLU A 115 -7.00 14.71 -16.31
C GLU A 115 -7.37 14.42 -14.86
N THR A 116 -8.68 14.43 -14.58
CA THR A 116 -9.22 14.06 -13.28
C THR A 116 -10.61 13.46 -13.42
N GLY A 117 -10.89 12.40 -12.68
CA GLY A 117 -12.19 11.72 -12.71
C GLY A 117 -12.15 10.39 -11.98
N SER A 118 -13.25 9.65 -12.03
CA SER A 118 -13.25 8.24 -11.64
C SER A 118 -12.56 7.38 -12.70
N HIS A 119 -12.27 6.12 -12.39
CA HIS A 119 -11.72 5.17 -13.36
C HIS A 119 -12.60 5.09 -14.63
N ASP A 120 -13.91 4.90 -14.44
CA ASP A 120 -14.84 4.70 -15.55
C ASP A 120 -14.94 5.95 -16.43
N ASP A 121 -15.01 7.14 -15.82
CA ASP A 121 -15.04 8.42 -16.56
C ASP A 121 -13.80 8.59 -17.43
N LEU A 122 -12.61 8.32 -16.86
CA LEU A 122 -11.34 8.50 -17.56
C LEU A 122 -11.12 7.44 -18.66
N ILE A 123 -11.60 6.21 -18.45
CA ILE A 123 -11.61 5.18 -19.52
C ILE A 123 -12.53 5.61 -20.66
N GLN A 124 -13.71 6.15 -20.36
CA GLN A 124 -14.66 6.60 -21.39
C GLN A 124 -14.15 7.83 -22.15
N ALA A 125 -13.46 8.75 -21.47
CA ALA A 125 -12.88 9.95 -22.07
C ALA A 125 -11.79 9.64 -23.12
N GLY A 126 -11.15 8.47 -23.04
CA GLY A 126 -10.14 8.05 -24.02
C GLY A 126 -8.85 8.86 -24.00
N GLY A 127 -8.56 9.54 -22.89
CA GLY A 127 -7.41 10.42 -22.71
C GLY A 127 -6.09 9.70 -22.40
N THR A 128 -5.15 10.41 -21.78
CA THR A 128 -3.86 9.89 -21.34
C THR A 128 -4.02 8.76 -20.34
N TYR A 129 -4.99 8.86 -19.41
CA TYR A 129 -5.31 7.77 -18.50
C TYR A 129 -5.57 6.45 -19.22
N GLN A 130 -6.46 6.46 -20.22
CA GLN A 130 -6.81 5.26 -20.98
C GLN A 130 -5.61 4.68 -21.74
N ARG A 131 -4.73 5.54 -22.27
CA ARG A 131 -3.49 5.11 -22.95
C ARG A 131 -2.50 4.46 -22.00
N LEU A 132 -2.37 4.97 -20.77
CA LEU A 132 -1.55 4.36 -19.73
C LEU A 132 -2.17 3.08 -19.19
N TYR A 133 -3.50 2.94 -19.27
CA TYR A 133 -4.24 1.78 -18.79
C TYR A 133 -4.18 0.56 -19.75
N ARG A 134 -3.90 0.77 -21.04
CA ARG A 134 -3.82 -0.30 -22.06
C ARG A 134 -2.42 -0.89 -22.18
#